data_AF-A0A662W6M2-F1
#
_entry.id   AF-A0A662W6M2-F1
#
_cell.length_a   1.000
_cell.length_b   1.000
_cell.length_c   1.000
_cell.angle_alpha   90.00
_cell.angle_beta   90.00
_cell.angle_gamma   90.00
#
_symmetry.space_group_name_H-M   'P 1'
#
loop_
_entity.id
_entity.type
_entity.pdbx_description
1 polymer ?
#
loop_
_entity_poly.entity_id
_entity_poly.type
_entity_poly.pdbx_seq_one_letter_code
_entity_poly.pdbx_strand_id
1 'polypeptide(L)'
;MRGLMVLVVLAVVSMMSIAVAQTQADPGLITPNSPLYQLDIWFDNLKLMFSPNKALTAVGIMNERIAEYQLTQSNAAIDDYLDKMNTAKIHASDTTTKQIVEEVISQHVNTLKQVRQKVPDEAKKAIDRAINESQRVIDVIKKVLQPEEQDVIQIDIPTSVKVGENVTASWTICNPFNSTLEYVVVKMHIRKADFSGIIVKRDIEETYSLNLAPGACKSDSMSITVPETIWGVPTRGTWIAVVEVVAEPQDVVIYHTMETLQVS
;
A
#
# COMPACT_ATOMS: atom_id res chain seq x y z
N MET A 1 26.86 -60.47 -2.95
CA MET A 1 26.85 -59.38 -1.95
C MET A 1 27.17 -58.02 -2.59
N ARG A 2 26.33 -57.55 -3.53
CA ARG A 2 26.45 -56.20 -4.15
C ARG A 2 25.08 -55.52 -4.37
N GLY A 3 23.99 -56.11 -3.87
CA GLY A 3 22.62 -55.63 -4.10
C GLY A 3 21.93 -55.01 -2.90
N LEU A 4 22.61 -54.86 -1.75
CA LEU A 4 21.98 -54.38 -0.50
C LEU A 4 22.37 -52.96 -0.11
N MET A 5 23.23 -52.28 -0.90
CA MET A 5 23.78 -50.96 -0.52
C MET A 5 23.19 -49.78 -1.31
N VAL A 6 22.24 -50.04 -2.22
CA VAL A 6 21.57 -48.99 -3.02
C VAL A 6 20.19 -48.62 -2.46
N LEU A 7 19.64 -49.43 -1.55
CA LEU A 7 18.30 -49.21 -0.98
C LEU A 7 18.27 -48.34 0.29
N VAL A 8 19.43 -48.03 0.89
CA VAL A 8 19.51 -47.20 2.11
C VAL A 8 19.68 -45.71 1.79
N VAL A 9 20.12 -45.36 0.57
CA VAL A 9 20.31 -43.95 0.17
C VAL A 9 19.02 -43.32 -0.42
N LEU A 10 18.06 -44.12 -0.87
CA LEU A 10 16.79 -43.61 -1.41
C LEU A 10 15.65 -43.44 -0.37
N ALA A 11 15.84 -43.90 0.87
CA ALA A 11 14.82 -43.81 1.92
C ALA A 11 14.96 -42.58 2.83
N VAL A 12 15.98 -41.74 2.63
CA VAL A 12 16.19 -40.51 3.43
C VAL A 12 15.62 -39.25 2.74
N VAL A 13 15.14 -39.38 1.50
CA VAL A 13 14.61 -38.24 0.70
C VAL A 13 13.10 -38.02 0.93
N SER A 14 12.41 -38.84 1.72
CA SER A 14 10.94 -38.79 1.87
C SER A 14 10.42 -38.07 3.13
N MET A 15 11.26 -37.38 3.90
CA MET A 15 10.80 -36.60 5.07
C MET A 15 11.31 -35.15 5.11
N MET A 16 11.47 -34.52 3.95
CA MET A 16 11.41 -33.06 3.92
C MET A 16 9.95 -32.63 3.85
N SER A 17 9.25 -32.79 4.98
CA SER A 17 8.18 -31.87 5.28
C SER A 17 8.82 -30.49 5.28
N ILE A 18 8.43 -29.62 4.34
CA ILE A 18 8.71 -28.19 4.45
C ILE A 18 7.88 -27.73 5.64
N ALA A 19 8.40 -27.95 6.85
CA ALA A 19 8.08 -27.08 7.95
C ALA A 19 8.53 -25.70 7.45
N VAL A 20 7.57 -24.84 7.13
CA VAL A 20 7.81 -23.42 7.01
C VAL A 20 8.37 -23.04 8.37
N ALA A 21 9.71 -23.01 8.47
CA ALA A 21 10.38 -22.57 9.65
C ALA A 21 9.84 -21.16 9.90
N GLN A 22 9.10 -21.00 10.99
CA GLN A 22 8.95 -19.69 11.60
C GLN A 22 10.38 -19.22 11.82
N THR A 23 10.89 -18.38 10.92
CA THR A 23 12.15 -17.68 11.12
C THR A 23 11.95 -16.88 12.38
N GLN A 24 12.41 -17.44 13.50
CA GLN A 24 12.40 -16.78 14.78
C GLN A 24 13.21 -15.51 14.56
N ALA A 25 12.52 -14.36 14.57
CA ALA A 25 13.15 -13.08 14.32
C ALA A 25 14.31 -12.90 15.31
N ASP A 26 15.48 -12.53 14.77
CA ASP A 26 16.66 -12.26 15.57
C ASP A 26 16.38 -10.99 16.40
N PRO A 27 16.49 -11.04 17.74
CA PRO A 27 16.29 -9.88 18.61
C PRO A 27 17.34 -8.77 18.43
N GLY A 28 18.26 -8.90 17.47
CA GLY A 28 19.33 -7.95 17.26
C GLY A 28 20.42 -8.07 18.32
N LEU A 29 21.52 -7.34 18.10
CA LEU A 29 22.68 -7.36 19.00
C LEU A 29 22.51 -6.42 20.20
N ILE A 30 21.63 -5.41 20.10
CA ILE A 30 21.54 -4.31 21.05
C ILE A 30 20.11 -4.22 21.59
N THR A 31 19.87 -4.89 22.72
CA THR A 31 18.54 -4.88 23.35
C THR A 31 18.22 -3.56 24.08
N PRO A 32 16.94 -3.29 24.41
CA PRO A 32 16.51 -2.05 25.09
C PRO A 32 17.17 -1.74 26.44
N ASN A 33 17.75 -2.75 27.10
CA ASN A 33 18.45 -2.59 28.37
C ASN A 33 19.93 -2.18 28.20
N SER A 34 20.42 -2.14 26.96
CA SER A 34 21.78 -1.71 26.62
C SER A 34 21.88 -0.18 26.57
N PRO A 35 22.98 0.42 27.07
CA PRO A 35 23.23 1.85 26.91
C PRO A 35 23.39 2.27 25.44
N LEU A 36 23.59 1.32 24.53
CA LEU A 36 23.73 1.57 23.10
C LEU A 36 22.40 1.44 22.33
N TYR A 37 21.27 1.18 22.99
CA TYR A 37 19.98 1.01 22.31
C TYR A 37 19.56 2.22 21.46
N GLN A 38 19.93 3.43 21.90
CA GLN A 38 19.69 4.65 21.12
C GLN A 38 20.48 4.67 19.80
N LEU A 39 21.64 4.02 19.74
CA LEU A 39 22.38 3.86 18.48
C LEU A 39 21.66 2.88 17.55
N ASP A 40 21.07 1.81 18.09
CA ASP A 40 20.29 0.84 17.32
C ASP A 40 19.08 1.50 16.67
N ILE A 41 18.27 2.25 17.44
CA ILE A 41 17.17 3.07 16.93
C ILE A 41 17.67 4.06 15.86
N TRP A 42 18.83 4.67 16.06
CA TRP A 42 19.41 5.60 15.09
C TRP A 42 19.76 4.89 13.76
N PHE A 43 20.41 3.72 13.82
CA PHE A 43 20.72 2.93 12.63
C PHE A 43 19.47 2.43 11.91
N ASP A 44 18.43 2.07 12.64
CA ASP A 44 17.13 1.70 12.07
C ASP A 44 16.45 2.85 11.33
N ASN A 45 16.45 4.04 11.93
CA ASN A 45 15.93 5.23 11.27
C ASN A 45 16.76 5.60 10.03
N LEU A 46 18.08 5.39 10.07
CA LEU A 46 18.95 5.56 8.91
C LEU A 46 18.62 4.55 7.80
N LYS A 47 18.44 3.27 8.16
CA LYS A 47 18.03 2.20 7.23
C LYS A 47 16.68 2.50 6.60
N LEU A 48 15.71 3.00 7.37
CA LEU A 48 14.42 3.46 6.87
C LEU A 48 14.55 4.64 5.91
N MET A 49 15.39 5.62 6.22
CA MET A 49 15.58 6.81 5.40
C MET A 49 16.06 6.45 3.99
N PHE A 50 17.02 5.52 3.89
CA PHE A 50 17.63 5.11 2.62
C PHE A 50 16.98 3.89 1.97
N SER A 51 15.94 3.32 2.58
CA SER A 51 15.29 2.14 2.00
C SER A 51 14.41 2.49 0.79
N PRO A 52 14.48 1.71 -0.30
CA PRO A 52 13.57 1.86 -1.43
C PRO A 52 12.13 1.48 -1.09
N ASN A 53 11.91 0.60 -0.11
CA ASN A 53 10.58 0.25 0.40
C ASN A 53 10.55 0.41 1.92
N LYS A 54 10.15 1.62 2.34
CA LYS A 54 10.10 2.02 3.75
C LYS A 54 9.11 1.18 4.55
N ALA A 55 8.00 0.76 3.95
CA ALA A 55 7.01 -0.05 4.64
C ALA A 55 7.54 -1.45 4.98
N LEU A 56 8.14 -2.15 4.02
CA LEU A 56 8.73 -3.46 4.27
C LEU A 56 9.92 -3.39 5.22
N THR A 57 10.69 -2.30 5.16
CA THR A 57 11.80 -2.07 6.10
C THR A 57 11.29 -1.85 7.52
N ALA A 58 10.23 -1.06 7.68
CA ALA A 58 9.58 -0.86 8.96
C ALA A 58 9.03 -2.19 9.52
N VAL A 59 8.44 -3.04 8.68
CA VAL A 59 8.02 -4.39 9.06
C VAL A 59 9.21 -5.24 9.53
N GLY A 60 10.35 -5.17 8.84
CA GLY A 60 11.58 -5.82 9.28
C GLY A 60 12.00 -5.42 10.70
N ILE A 61 11.98 -4.11 10.99
CA ILE A 61 12.30 -3.57 12.32
C ILE A 61 11.24 -3.99 13.35
N MET A 62 9.96 -4.00 12.99
CA MET A 62 8.88 -4.44 13.89
C MET A 62 9.07 -5.91 14.34
N ASN A 63 9.56 -6.78 13.45
CA ASN A 63 9.86 -8.17 13.80
C ASN A 63 10.95 -8.25 14.89
N GLU A 64 12.01 -7.44 14.74
CA GLU A 64 13.09 -7.32 15.72
C GLU A 64 12.57 -6.81 17.07
N ARG A 65 11.76 -5.74 17.09
CA ARG A 65 11.18 -5.21 18.33
C ARG A 65 10.27 -6.20 19.07
N ILE A 66 9.52 -7.05 18.36
CA ILE A 66 8.75 -8.12 19.00
C ILE A 66 9.68 -9.15 19.64
N ALA A 67 10.75 -9.55 18.96
CA ALA A 67 11.73 -10.50 19.50
C ALA A 67 12.45 -9.93 20.73
N GLU A 68 12.87 -8.66 20.69
CA GLU A 68 13.45 -7.95 21.82
C GLU A 68 12.50 -7.90 23.02
N TYR A 69 11.22 -7.61 22.77
CA TYR A 69 10.22 -7.57 23.83
C TYR A 69 10.04 -8.95 24.48
N GLN A 70 10.02 -10.03 23.69
CA GLN A 70 9.92 -11.38 24.23
C GLN A 70 11.07 -11.73 25.18
N LEU A 71 12.27 -11.23 24.91
CA LEU A 71 13.45 -11.49 25.73
C LEU A 71 13.55 -10.56 26.94
N THR A 72 13.31 -9.28 26.75
CA THR A 72 13.59 -8.25 27.75
C THR A 72 12.38 -7.81 28.54
N GLN A 73 11.18 -8.02 28.00
CA GLN A 73 9.91 -7.49 28.52
C GLN A 73 9.90 -5.96 28.64
N SER A 74 10.72 -5.27 27.83
CA SER A 74 10.88 -3.81 27.90
C SER A 74 9.79 -3.06 27.13
N ASN A 75 9.07 -2.16 27.79
CA ASN A 75 8.07 -1.31 27.15
C ASN A 75 8.66 -0.42 26.03
N ALA A 76 9.95 -0.11 26.07
CA ALA A 76 10.60 0.67 25.02
C ALA A 76 10.54 -0.04 23.66
N ALA A 77 10.68 -1.38 23.63
CA ALA A 77 10.52 -2.15 22.41
C ALA A 77 9.08 -2.09 21.87
N ILE A 78 8.07 -2.07 22.76
CA ILE A 78 6.67 -1.91 22.35
C ILE A 78 6.40 -0.50 21.81
N ASP A 79 6.96 0.53 22.43
CA ASP A 79 6.80 1.90 21.97
C ASP A 79 7.43 2.10 20.58
N ASP A 80 8.64 1.57 20.35
CA ASP A 80 9.27 1.63 19.02
C ASP A 80 8.53 0.76 17.99
N TYR A 81 8.05 -0.42 18.38
CA TYR A 81 7.18 -1.23 17.53
C TYR A 81 5.97 -0.45 17.01
N LEU A 82 5.30 0.32 17.88
CA LEU A 82 4.13 1.14 17.52
C LEU A 82 4.50 2.27 16.55
N ASP A 83 5.65 2.91 16.75
CA ASP A 83 6.17 3.94 15.84
C ASP A 83 6.45 3.37 14.43
N LYS A 84 7.11 2.21 14.38
CA LYS A 84 7.44 1.54 13.12
C LYS A 84 6.20 0.97 12.42
N MET A 85 5.19 0.54 13.17
CA MET A 85 3.89 0.18 12.61
C MET A 85 3.20 1.36 11.92
N ASN A 86 3.23 2.55 12.52
CA ASN A 86 2.70 3.75 11.88
C ASN A 86 3.48 4.10 10.61
N THR A 87 4.81 3.95 10.64
CA THR A 87 5.67 4.12 9.45
C THR A 87 5.29 3.12 8.35
N ALA A 88 5.10 1.85 8.69
CA ALA A 88 4.67 0.81 7.75
C ALA A 88 3.32 1.13 7.11
N LYS A 89 2.36 1.59 7.91
CA LYS A 89 1.04 2.03 7.45
C LYS A 89 1.13 3.21 6.47
N ILE A 90 1.88 4.25 6.82
CA ILE A 90 1.99 5.48 6.02
C ILE A 90 2.66 5.20 4.67
N HIS A 91 3.67 4.32 4.64
CA HIS A 91 4.46 4.06 3.44
C HIS A 91 3.99 2.85 2.62
N ALA A 92 2.94 2.15 3.03
CA ALA A 92 2.34 1.08 2.24
C ALA A 92 1.50 1.68 1.10
N SER A 93 2.16 2.03 0.00
CA SER A 93 1.54 2.75 -1.12
C SER A 93 0.78 1.81 -2.07
N ASP A 94 1.38 0.69 -2.46
CA ASP A 94 0.81 -0.24 -3.44
C ASP A 94 0.07 -1.41 -2.78
N THR A 95 -0.82 -2.05 -3.55
CA THR A 95 -1.66 -3.17 -3.10
C THR A 95 -0.84 -4.33 -2.56
N THR A 96 0.26 -4.68 -3.22
CA THR A 96 1.12 -5.81 -2.81
C THR A 96 1.77 -5.52 -1.46
N THR A 97 2.36 -4.33 -1.30
CA THR A 97 2.95 -3.91 -0.03
C THR A 97 1.90 -3.85 1.09
N LYS A 98 0.70 -3.33 0.81
CA LYS A 98 -0.42 -3.30 1.78
C LYS A 98 -0.81 -4.71 2.25
N GLN A 99 -0.93 -5.67 1.33
CA GLN A 99 -1.22 -7.07 1.67
C GLN A 99 -0.13 -7.69 2.55
N ILE A 100 1.14 -7.45 2.22
CA ILE A 100 2.28 -7.94 3.04
C ILE A 100 2.24 -7.32 4.44
N VAL A 101 2.01 -6.00 4.54
CA VAL A 101 1.91 -5.32 5.84
C VAL A 101 0.72 -5.85 6.64
N GLU A 102 -0.44 -6.08 6.02
CA GLU A 102 -1.60 -6.69 6.67
C GLU A 102 -1.30 -8.09 7.22
N GLU A 103 -0.69 -8.95 6.40
CA GLU A 103 -0.35 -10.31 6.76
C GLU A 103 0.60 -10.34 7.96
N VAL A 104 1.68 -9.56 7.89
CA VAL A 104 2.70 -9.56 8.95
C VAL A 104 2.16 -8.94 10.25
N ILE A 105 1.40 -7.85 10.18
CA ILE A 105 0.77 -7.28 11.39
C ILE A 105 -0.24 -8.28 11.99
N SER A 106 -0.97 -9.04 11.16
CA SER A 106 -1.87 -10.10 11.65
C SER A 106 -1.12 -11.20 12.39
N GLN A 107 0.05 -11.60 11.89
CA GLN A 107 0.94 -12.53 12.59
C GLN A 107 1.44 -11.92 13.91
N HIS A 108 1.85 -10.65 13.91
CA HIS A 108 2.27 -9.94 15.11
C HIS A 108 1.18 -9.88 16.19
N VAL A 109 -0.07 -9.64 15.82
CA VAL A 109 -1.22 -9.66 16.75
C VAL A 109 -1.32 -11.02 17.43
N ASN A 110 -1.15 -12.12 16.69
CA ASN A 110 -1.18 -13.46 17.26
C ASN A 110 -0.02 -13.68 18.24
N THR A 111 1.19 -13.22 17.89
CA THR A 111 2.35 -13.27 18.78
C THR A 111 2.14 -12.44 20.05
N LEU A 112 1.67 -11.20 19.93
CA LEU A 112 1.39 -10.31 21.07
C LEU A 112 0.33 -10.92 22.00
N LYS A 113 -0.72 -11.56 21.46
CA LYS A 113 -1.72 -12.29 22.28
C LYS A 113 -1.11 -13.44 23.08
N GLN A 114 -0.16 -14.18 22.49
CA GLN A 114 0.55 -15.24 23.21
C GLN A 114 1.48 -14.67 24.30
N VAL A 115 2.19 -13.58 23.99
CA VAL A 115 3.07 -12.92 24.97
C VAL A 115 2.26 -12.37 26.13
N ARG A 116 1.12 -11.73 25.86
CA ARG A 116 0.18 -11.20 26.88
C ARG A 116 -0.17 -12.22 27.96
N GLN A 117 -0.30 -13.50 27.61
CA GLN A 117 -0.65 -14.56 28.56
C GLN A 117 0.49 -14.91 29.52
N LYS A 118 1.74 -14.60 29.14
CA LYS A 118 2.96 -15.00 29.86
C LYS A 118 3.59 -13.86 30.67
N VAL A 119 3.21 -12.62 30.41
CA VAL A 119 3.79 -11.45 31.09
C VAL A 119 3.08 -11.10 32.41
N PRO A 120 3.77 -10.41 33.35
CA PRO A 120 3.16 -9.85 34.55
C PRO A 120 2.02 -8.87 34.24
N ASP A 121 1.12 -8.67 35.20
CA ASP A 121 -0.07 -7.81 35.02
C ASP A 121 0.31 -6.36 34.68
N GLU A 122 1.43 -5.87 35.20
CA GLU A 122 1.96 -4.53 34.94
C GLU A 122 2.28 -4.33 33.44
N ALA A 123 2.77 -5.37 32.76
CA ALA A 123 3.17 -5.33 31.36
C ALA A 123 2.00 -5.57 30.39
N LYS A 124 0.92 -6.25 30.84
CA LYS A 124 -0.25 -6.56 30.00
C LYS A 124 -0.86 -5.33 29.37
N LYS A 125 -0.89 -4.20 30.08
CA LYS A 125 -1.46 -2.94 29.58
C LYS A 125 -0.76 -2.42 28.31
N ALA A 126 0.56 -2.52 28.25
CA ALA A 126 1.34 -2.10 27.08
C ALA A 126 1.08 -3.01 25.89
N ILE A 127 1.01 -4.32 26.12
CA ILE A 127 0.69 -5.31 25.08
C ILE A 127 -0.74 -5.14 24.57
N ASP A 128 -1.71 -4.91 25.46
CA ASP A 128 -3.11 -4.67 25.09
C ASP A 128 -3.23 -3.46 24.17
N ARG A 129 -2.50 -2.38 24.46
CA ARG A 129 -2.40 -1.22 23.58
C ARG A 129 -1.82 -1.60 22.22
N ALA A 130 -0.74 -2.38 22.19
CA ALA A 130 -0.12 -2.84 20.94
C ALA A 130 -1.09 -3.67 20.09
N ILE A 131 -1.79 -4.64 20.70
CA ILE A 131 -2.81 -5.47 20.03
C ILE A 131 -3.92 -4.60 19.43
N ASN A 132 -4.45 -3.65 20.21
CA ASN A 132 -5.57 -2.81 19.78
C ASN A 132 -5.16 -1.90 18.61
N GLU A 133 -3.98 -1.28 18.67
CA GLU A 133 -3.50 -0.44 17.57
C GLU A 133 -3.18 -1.26 16.33
N SER A 134 -2.56 -2.44 16.47
CA SER A 134 -2.32 -3.34 15.34
C SER A 134 -3.61 -3.78 14.65
N GLN A 135 -4.66 -4.09 15.42
CA GLN A 135 -5.97 -4.43 14.85
C GLN A 135 -6.57 -3.24 14.10
N ARG A 136 -6.47 -2.02 14.66
CA ARG A 136 -6.95 -0.80 13.99
C ARG A 136 -6.23 -0.55 12.66
N VAL A 137 -4.92 -0.82 12.60
CA VAL A 137 -4.14 -0.71 11.34
C VAL A 137 -4.58 -1.76 10.32
N ILE A 138 -4.76 -3.02 10.73
CA ILE A 138 -5.29 -4.08 9.86
C ILE A 138 -6.65 -3.67 9.29
N ASP A 139 -7.56 -3.16 10.12
CA ASP A 139 -8.90 -2.76 9.67
C ASP A 139 -8.84 -1.60 8.65
N VAL A 140 -7.92 -0.65 8.83
CA VAL A 140 -7.69 0.42 7.85
C VAL A 140 -7.13 -0.14 6.55
N ILE A 141 -6.13 -1.02 6.60
CA ILE A 141 -5.55 -1.63 5.41
C ILE A 141 -6.59 -2.46 4.66
N LYS A 142 -7.40 -3.25 5.37
CA LYS A 142 -8.49 -4.04 4.79
C LYS A 142 -9.53 -3.17 4.08
N LYS A 143 -9.94 -2.04 4.67
CA LYS A 143 -10.83 -1.08 4.00
C LYS A 143 -10.26 -0.50 2.72
N VAL A 144 -8.93 -0.37 2.63
CA VAL A 144 -8.24 0.12 1.44
C VAL A 144 -8.02 -0.99 0.40
N LEU A 145 -7.79 -2.23 0.85
CA LEU A 145 -7.55 -3.40 -0.02
C LEU A 145 -8.85 -4.02 -0.55
N GLN A 146 -9.89 -3.96 0.24
CA GLN A 146 -11.27 -4.27 -0.12
C GLN A 146 -11.99 -2.93 -0.13
N PRO A 147 -11.80 -2.07 -1.16
CA PRO A 147 -12.85 -1.12 -1.44
C PRO A 147 -14.11 -2.00 -1.56
N GLU A 148 -15.08 -1.82 -0.66
CA GLU A 148 -16.36 -2.49 -0.82
C GLU A 148 -16.75 -2.37 -2.28
N GLU A 149 -17.19 -3.47 -2.89
CA GLU A 149 -17.70 -3.59 -4.25
C GLU A 149 -19.00 -2.77 -4.42
N GLN A 150 -18.98 -1.51 -3.98
CA GLN A 150 -19.92 -0.49 -4.41
C GLN A 150 -19.30 0.12 -5.65
N ASP A 151 -20.10 0.27 -6.71
CA ASP A 151 -19.80 1.05 -7.90
C ASP A 151 -19.58 2.52 -7.53
N VAL A 152 -18.48 2.83 -6.83
CA VAL A 152 -18.21 4.17 -6.29
C VAL A 152 -17.91 5.13 -7.44
N ILE A 153 -17.32 4.62 -8.53
CA ILE A 153 -16.84 5.43 -9.64
C ILE A 153 -17.13 4.75 -10.99
N GLN A 154 -18.09 5.29 -11.73
CA GLN A 154 -18.33 4.96 -13.14
C GLN A 154 -17.72 6.05 -14.00
N ILE A 155 -16.80 5.69 -14.91
CA ILE A 155 -16.22 6.63 -15.88
C ILE A 155 -16.49 6.09 -17.28
N ASP A 156 -17.09 6.93 -18.11
CA ASP A 156 -17.29 6.66 -19.54
C ASP A 156 -16.42 7.62 -20.35
N ILE A 157 -15.49 7.05 -21.11
CA ILE A 157 -14.56 7.78 -21.98
C ILE A 157 -14.74 7.24 -23.40
N PRO A 158 -14.93 8.10 -24.42
CA PRO A 158 -15.02 7.63 -25.79
C PRO A 158 -13.72 6.96 -26.22
N THR A 159 -13.82 5.90 -27.01
CA THR A 159 -12.65 5.17 -27.53
C THR A 159 -12.08 5.76 -28.82
N SER A 160 -12.79 6.71 -29.45
CA SER A 160 -12.33 7.41 -30.65
C SER A 160 -12.83 8.86 -30.68
N VAL A 161 -11.98 9.77 -31.19
CA VAL A 161 -12.31 11.19 -31.38
C VAL A 161 -11.57 11.74 -32.59
N LYS A 162 -12.11 12.74 -33.29
CA LYS A 162 -11.39 13.42 -34.36
C LYS A 162 -10.54 14.56 -33.83
N VAL A 163 -9.46 14.88 -34.54
CA VAL A 163 -8.71 16.10 -34.29
C VAL A 163 -9.66 17.32 -34.31
N GLY A 164 -9.58 18.16 -33.27
CA GLY A 164 -10.46 19.33 -33.09
C GLY A 164 -11.78 19.05 -32.36
N GLU A 165 -12.12 17.78 -32.09
CA GLU A 165 -13.29 17.42 -31.28
C GLU A 165 -12.93 17.37 -29.77
N ASN A 166 -13.97 17.43 -28.94
CA ASN A 166 -13.85 17.33 -27.49
C ASN A 166 -13.91 15.86 -27.03
N VAL A 167 -12.90 15.41 -26.32
CA VAL A 167 -12.97 14.16 -25.53
C VAL A 167 -13.71 14.49 -24.25
N THR A 168 -14.90 13.93 -24.09
CA THR A 168 -15.71 14.14 -22.88
C THR A 168 -15.68 12.89 -22.03
N ALA A 169 -15.13 12.99 -20.82
CA ALA A 169 -15.20 11.94 -19.82
C ALA A 169 -16.38 12.25 -18.89
N SER A 170 -17.37 11.37 -18.85
CA SER A 170 -18.47 11.45 -17.89
C SER A 170 -18.12 10.61 -16.68
N TRP A 171 -18.41 11.11 -15.48
CA TRP A 171 -18.11 10.40 -14.25
C TRP A 171 -19.24 10.51 -13.24
N THR A 172 -19.37 9.49 -12.40
CA THR A 172 -20.19 9.51 -11.18
C THR A 172 -19.33 9.08 -10.02
N ILE A 173 -19.22 9.90 -8.98
CA ILE A 173 -18.43 9.62 -7.77
C ILE A 173 -19.36 9.64 -6.57
N CYS A 174 -19.36 8.56 -5.79
CA CYS A 174 -20.05 8.47 -4.52
C CYS A 174 -19.08 8.59 -3.33
N ASN A 175 -19.50 9.20 -2.23
CA ASN A 175 -18.75 9.19 -0.98
C ASN A 175 -19.24 8.02 -0.10
N PRO A 176 -18.48 6.92 0.02
CA PRO A 176 -18.89 5.79 0.84
C PRO A 176 -18.66 6.02 2.35
N PHE A 177 -18.02 7.13 2.73
CA PHE A 177 -17.64 7.38 4.12
C PHE A 177 -18.73 8.10 4.90
N ASN A 178 -18.72 7.90 6.22
CA ASN A 178 -19.60 8.61 7.17
C ASN A 178 -19.12 10.03 7.48
N SER A 179 -18.08 10.51 6.81
CA SER A 179 -17.53 11.86 6.92
C SER A 179 -17.55 12.54 5.56
N THR A 180 -17.68 13.87 5.56
CA THR A 180 -17.55 14.66 4.34
C THR A 180 -16.16 14.46 3.75
N LEU A 181 -16.09 14.18 2.44
CA LEU A 181 -14.85 14.29 1.68
C LEU A 181 -14.75 15.73 1.18
N GLU A 182 -13.80 16.47 1.74
CA GLU A 182 -13.47 17.81 1.27
C GLU A 182 -12.37 17.70 0.20
N TYR A 183 -12.41 18.60 -0.79
CA TYR A 183 -11.37 18.70 -1.81
C TYR A 183 -11.14 17.39 -2.58
N VAL A 184 -12.22 16.77 -3.04
CA VAL A 184 -12.13 15.68 -4.01
C VAL A 184 -11.78 16.29 -5.36
N VAL A 185 -10.62 15.90 -5.89
CA VAL A 185 -10.05 16.38 -7.14
C VAL A 185 -10.17 15.30 -8.19
N VAL A 186 -10.91 15.58 -9.26
CA VAL A 186 -10.96 14.77 -10.48
C VAL A 186 -10.00 15.38 -11.49
N LYS A 187 -9.01 14.61 -11.92
CA LYS A 187 -8.03 15.00 -12.93
C LYS A 187 -8.22 14.16 -14.17
N MET A 188 -8.28 14.81 -15.33
CA MET A 188 -8.25 14.13 -16.62
C MET A 188 -6.96 14.50 -17.34
N HIS A 189 -6.18 13.49 -17.71
CA HIS A 189 -4.97 13.64 -18.50
C HIS A 189 -5.15 12.98 -19.86
N ILE A 190 -4.75 13.67 -20.92
CA ILE A 190 -4.63 13.07 -22.26
C ILE A 190 -3.15 12.98 -22.62
N ARG A 191 -2.65 11.75 -22.77
CA ARG A 191 -1.24 11.45 -23.02
C ARG A 191 -1.03 10.82 -24.38
N LYS A 192 -0.04 11.27 -25.15
CA LYS A 192 0.32 10.63 -26.42
C LYS A 192 1.15 9.38 -26.13
N ALA A 193 0.70 8.24 -26.63
CA ALA A 193 1.57 7.06 -26.70
C ALA A 193 2.51 7.22 -27.89
N ASP A 194 3.81 6.99 -27.71
CA ASP A 194 4.69 6.85 -28.86
C ASP A 194 4.47 5.51 -29.58
N PHE A 195 5.18 5.30 -30.69
CA PHE A 195 5.06 4.07 -31.50
C PHE A 195 5.48 2.80 -30.75
N SER A 196 6.18 2.93 -29.62
CA SER A 196 6.60 1.82 -28.75
C SER A 196 5.65 1.60 -27.58
N GLY A 197 4.57 2.39 -27.47
CA GLY A 197 3.64 2.37 -26.34
C GLY A 197 4.20 3.06 -25.09
N ILE A 198 5.35 3.74 -25.19
CA ILE A 198 5.91 4.51 -24.09
C ILE A 198 5.15 5.84 -24.01
N ILE A 199 4.71 6.16 -22.80
CA ILE A 199 4.01 7.41 -22.50
C ILE A 199 5.02 8.56 -22.59
N VAL A 200 4.85 9.43 -23.57
CA VAL A 200 5.63 10.67 -23.67
C VAL A 200 5.00 11.67 -22.70
N LYS A 201 5.78 12.27 -21.79
CA LYS A 201 5.33 13.30 -20.83
C LYS A 201 4.84 14.57 -21.55
N ARG A 202 3.66 14.51 -22.14
CA ARG A 202 2.96 15.62 -22.79
C ARG A 202 1.49 15.44 -22.49
N ASP A 203 1.07 16.09 -21.42
CA ASP A 203 -0.26 15.92 -20.83
C ASP A 203 -1.04 17.21 -21.09
N ILE A 204 -2.24 17.09 -21.65
CA ILE A 204 -3.28 18.10 -21.42
C ILE A 204 -4.01 17.66 -20.16
N GLU A 205 -4.09 18.54 -19.17
CA GLU A 205 -4.67 18.27 -17.87
C GLU A 205 -5.84 19.22 -17.62
N GLU A 206 -6.98 18.65 -17.25
CA GLU A 206 -8.11 19.38 -16.70
C GLU A 206 -8.40 18.88 -15.29
N THR A 207 -8.68 19.81 -14.38
CA THR A 207 -8.91 19.52 -12.96
C THR A 207 -10.26 20.07 -12.51
N TYR A 208 -11.02 19.25 -11.80
CA TYR A 208 -12.28 19.62 -11.20
C TYR A 208 -12.27 19.30 -9.71
N SER A 209 -12.67 20.24 -8.86
CA SER A 209 -12.68 20.07 -7.41
C SER A 209 -14.10 20.15 -6.86
N LEU A 210 -14.44 19.24 -5.95
CA LEU A 210 -15.76 19.21 -5.32
C LEU A 210 -15.69 18.68 -3.89
N ASN A 211 -16.76 18.93 -3.12
CA ASN A 211 -16.95 18.36 -1.79
C ASN A 211 -18.11 17.36 -1.83
N LEU A 212 -17.95 16.20 -1.21
CA LEU A 212 -19.01 15.19 -1.11
C LEU A 212 -19.41 14.99 0.35
N ALA A 213 -20.67 15.29 0.67
CA ALA A 213 -21.26 14.91 1.95
C ALA A 213 -21.25 13.38 2.14
N PRO A 214 -21.32 12.87 3.38
CA PRO A 214 -21.43 11.43 3.65
C PRO A 214 -22.54 10.76 2.84
N GLY A 215 -22.24 9.68 2.13
CA GLY A 215 -23.21 8.94 1.30
C GLY A 215 -23.70 9.66 0.05
N ALA A 216 -23.23 10.88 -0.25
CA ALA A 216 -23.67 11.62 -1.43
C ALA A 216 -22.95 11.13 -2.70
N CYS A 217 -23.67 11.12 -3.82
CA CYS A 217 -23.12 10.90 -5.14
C CYS A 217 -23.20 12.18 -5.97
N LYS A 218 -22.17 12.41 -6.79
CA LYS A 218 -22.12 13.51 -7.77
C LYS A 218 -21.77 12.93 -9.13
N SER A 219 -22.58 13.26 -10.12
CA SER A 219 -22.28 13.01 -11.53
C SER A 219 -21.96 14.34 -12.21
N ASP A 220 -20.94 14.33 -13.07
CA ASP A 220 -20.56 15.46 -13.90
C ASP A 220 -19.79 14.96 -15.13
N SER A 221 -19.35 15.89 -15.98
CA SER A 221 -18.50 15.56 -17.12
C SER A 221 -17.41 16.61 -17.29
N MET A 222 -16.27 16.19 -17.83
CA MET A 222 -15.17 17.09 -18.20
C MET A 222 -14.77 16.84 -19.64
N SER A 223 -14.45 17.93 -20.36
CA SER A 223 -14.14 17.88 -21.78
C SER A 223 -12.79 18.51 -22.06
N ILE A 224 -11.94 17.80 -22.81
CA ILE A 224 -10.69 18.34 -23.33
C ILE A 224 -10.77 18.37 -24.85
N THR A 225 -10.55 19.53 -25.45
CA THR A 225 -10.43 19.65 -26.91
C THR A 225 -9.09 19.07 -27.37
N VAL A 226 -9.11 18.14 -28.33
CA VAL A 226 -7.87 17.62 -28.93
C VAL A 226 -7.33 18.66 -29.91
N PRO A 227 -6.21 19.34 -29.62
CA PRO A 227 -5.65 20.33 -30.54
C PRO A 227 -5.10 19.65 -31.80
N GLU A 228 -4.89 20.40 -32.87
CA GLU A 228 -4.30 19.85 -34.11
C GLU A 228 -2.84 19.43 -33.94
N THR A 229 -2.11 20.16 -33.09
CA THR A 229 -0.72 19.88 -32.76
C THR A 229 -0.48 20.07 -31.27
N ILE A 230 0.39 19.25 -30.70
CA ILE A 230 0.88 19.39 -29.32
C ILE A 230 2.38 19.55 -29.41
N TRP A 231 2.86 20.76 -29.13
CA TRP A 231 4.28 21.14 -29.24
C TRP A 231 4.87 20.85 -30.63
N GLY A 232 4.12 21.18 -31.68
CA GLY A 232 4.54 21.00 -33.08
C GLY A 232 4.45 19.56 -33.61
N VAL A 233 3.99 18.60 -32.80
CA VAL A 233 3.76 17.21 -33.24
C VAL A 233 2.27 17.03 -33.58
N PRO A 234 1.92 16.44 -34.74
CA PRO A 234 0.53 16.14 -35.09
C PRO A 234 -0.15 15.26 -34.05
N THR A 235 -1.42 15.56 -33.75
CA THR A 235 -2.17 14.81 -32.72
C THR A 235 -2.80 13.52 -33.20
N ARG A 236 -2.69 13.15 -34.47
CA ARG A 236 -3.17 11.84 -34.94
C ARG A 236 -2.43 10.67 -34.27
N GLY A 237 -3.13 9.55 -34.10
CA GLY A 237 -2.60 8.28 -33.58
C GLY A 237 -3.24 7.84 -32.26
N THR A 238 -2.55 6.96 -31.53
CA THR A 238 -3.01 6.39 -30.26
C THR A 238 -2.66 7.31 -29.09
N TRP A 239 -3.66 7.58 -28.26
CA TRP A 239 -3.57 8.34 -27.03
C TRP A 239 -4.09 7.50 -25.87
N ILE A 240 -3.75 7.92 -24.66
CA ILE A 240 -4.26 7.35 -23.42
C ILE A 240 -4.95 8.47 -22.67
N ALA A 241 -6.25 8.31 -22.44
CA ALA A 241 -7.01 9.15 -21.52
C ALA A 241 -6.91 8.52 -20.14
N VAL A 242 -6.42 9.28 -19.16
CA VAL A 242 -6.29 8.86 -17.77
C VAL A 242 -7.23 9.73 -16.96
N VAL A 243 -8.09 9.12 -16.13
CA VAL A 243 -8.88 9.87 -15.15
C VAL A 243 -8.48 9.40 -13.76
N GLU A 244 -8.09 10.35 -12.93
CA GLU A 244 -7.65 10.14 -11.55
C GLU A 244 -8.60 10.88 -10.61
N VAL A 245 -9.04 10.20 -9.55
CA VAL A 245 -9.81 10.82 -8.47
C VAL A 245 -8.97 10.76 -7.21
N VAL A 246 -8.64 11.94 -6.67
CA VAL A 246 -7.76 12.11 -5.51
C VAL A 246 -8.56 12.83 -4.41
N ALA A 247 -8.45 12.38 -3.16
CA ALA A 247 -8.92 13.17 -2.02
C ALA A 247 -7.75 13.76 -1.24
N GLU A 248 -7.79 15.08 -1.05
CA GLU A 248 -6.91 15.80 -0.14
C GLU A 248 -7.41 15.68 1.32
N PRO A 249 -6.53 15.88 2.33
CA PRO A 249 -5.14 16.34 2.28
C PRO A 249 -4.09 15.22 2.13
N GLN A 250 -4.49 13.98 1.87
CA GLN A 250 -3.56 12.83 1.91
C GLN A 250 -3.02 12.39 0.53
N ASP A 251 -3.34 13.11 -0.56
CA ASP A 251 -3.02 12.69 -1.94
C ASP A 251 -3.35 11.21 -2.21
N VAL A 252 -4.42 10.72 -1.58
CA VAL A 252 -4.82 9.32 -1.74
C VAL A 252 -5.59 9.24 -3.03
N VAL A 253 -4.98 8.56 -4.01
CA VAL A 253 -5.68 8.15 -5.23
C VAL A 253 -6.78 7.18 -4.83
N ILE A 254 -8.02 7.64 -4.90
CA ILE A 254 -9.21 6.83 -4.62
C ILE A 254 -9.53 5.97 -5.84
N TYR A 255 -9.26 6.47 -7.04
CA TYR A 255 -9.52 5.76 -8.28
C TYR A 255 -8.59 6.23 -9.40
N HIS A 256 -8.24 5.28 -10.26
CA HIS A 256 -7.38 5.49 -11.41
C HIS A 256 -7.83 4.57 -12.55
N THR A 257 -8.20 5.14 -13.68
CA THR A 257 -8.50 4.39 -14.90
C THR A 257 -7.72 4.91 -16.09
N MET A 258 -7.44 4.03 -17.04
CA MET A 258 -6.76 4.34 -18.30
C MET A 258 -7.55 3.75 -19.45
N GLU A 259 -7.94 4.60 -20.39
CA GLU A 259 -8.61 4.17 -21.62
C GLU A 259 -7.80 4.56 -22.85
N THR A 260 -7.78 3.65 -23.83
CA THR A 260 -7.09 3.90 -25.09
C THR A 260 -7.99 4.71 -26.03
N LEU A 261 -7.48 5.84 -26.48
CA LEU A 261 -8.18 6.78 -27.36
C LEU A 261 -7.54 6.80 -28.75
N GLN A 262 -8.33 6.49 -29.78
CA GLN A 262 -7.91 6.63 -31.17
C GLN A 262 -8.24 8.02 -31.71
N VAL A 263 -7.22 8.77 -32.13
CA VAL A 263 -7.38 10.13 -32.69
C VAL A 263 -7.14 10.11 -34.20
N SER A 264 -8.18 10.41 -34.98
CA SER A 264 -8.17 10.43 -36.46
C SER A 264 -8.18 11.84 -37.06
#